data_AF-A0A7W1JSC3-F1
#
_entry.id   AF-A0A7W1JSC3-F1
#
_cell.length_a   1.000
_cell.length_b   1.000
_cell.length_c   1.000
_cell.angle_alpha   90.00
_cell.angle_beta   90.00
_cell.angle_gamma   90.00
#
_symmetry.space_group_name_H-M   'P 1'
#
loop_
_entity.id
_entity.type
_entity.pdbx_description
1 polymer ?
#
loop_
_entity_poly.entity_id
_entity_poly.type
_entity_poly.pdbx_seq_one_letter_code
_entity_poly.pdbx_strand_id
1 'polypeptide(L)'
;FGCDQANAGRGAGHISNSDQSGLLGPSENYKQERLRKALTGLTFVNERVQVDPRASAPIAQPGTRAESDAELAKARALLEQNDSIAAIAGFAKAIIIDSSSPKAYGGLAKSLLTEGETEKMKAALFTGLDKDSGLVEFRYLLAQMYQGDGDLARQIEMLGGIAKSRPGYEETESRLATAYYYNSDFVLAWKYVHVSEDFGKPVPPQFRALLEAKMREPQRPPQQ
;
A
#
# COMPACT_ATOMS: atom_id res chain seq x y z
N PHE A 1 -43.87 -34.97 36.60
CA PHE A 1 -43.97 -33.76 35.76
C PHE A 1 -42.62 -33.10 35.72
N GLY A 2 -41.86 -33.35 34.65
CA GLY A 2 -40.55 -32.74 34.41
C GLY A 2 -40.66 -31.50 33.51
N CYS A 3 -39.60 -30.70 33.57
CA CYS A 3 -39.12 -29.62 32.67
C CYS A 3 -38.06 -28.91 33.54
N ASP A 4 -36.75 -29.15 33.47
CA ASP A 4 -35.81 -29.09 32.34
C ASP A 4 -35.96 -27.81 31.49
N GLN A 5 -35.19 -26.78 31.83
CA GLN A 5 -34.61 -25.85 30.85
C GLN A 5 -33.23 -25.37 31.32
N ALA A 6 -32.23 -25.82 30.56
CA ALA A 6 -30.89 -25.27 30.44
C ALA A 6 -30.87 -24.02 29.54
N ASN A 7 -29.65 -23.48 29.37
CA ASN A 7 -29.17 -22.49 28.40
C ASN A 7 -29.32 -21.00 28.80
N ALA A 8 -28.34 -20.11 28.59
CA ALA A 8 -27.23 -20.18 27.65
C ALA A 8 -26.01 -19.36 28.13
N GLY A 9 -24.84 -20.00 28.10
CA GLY A 9 -23.56 -19.30 28.04
C GLY A 9 -23.35 -18.71 26.65
N ARG A 10 -23.10 -17.40 26.59
CA ARG A 10 -22.64 -16.74 25.36
C ARG A 10 -21.12 -16.90 25.26
N GLY A 11 -20.70 -17.92 24.51
CA GLY A 11 -19.35 -17.98 23.96
C GLY A 11 -19.25 -17.08 22.74
N ALA A 12 -18.44 -16.02 22.84
CA ALA A 12 -18.03 -15.23 21.69
C ALA A 12 -17.05 -16.06 20.84
N GLY A 13 -17.55 -16.59 19.73
CA GLY A 13 -16.73 -17.28 18.73
C GLY A 13 -15.97 -16.26 17.89
N HIS A 14 -14.64 -16.30 17.98
CA HIS A 14 -13.74 -15.76 16.96
C HIS A 14 -14.11 -16.35 15.60
N ILE A 15 -14.55 -15.51 14.67
CA ILE A 15 -14.77 -15.89 13.27
C ILE A 15 -13.43 -15.75 12.54
N SER A 16 -12.81 -16.89 12.26
CA SER A 16 -11.65 -17.00 11.38
C SER A 16 -12.06 -16.75 9.93
N ASN A 17 -11.24 -15.98 9.21
CA ASN A 17 -11.52 -15.36 7.92
C ASN A 17 -11.42 -16.31 6.69
N SER A 18 -11.79 -17.58 6.83
CA SER A 18 -11.47 -18.62 5.82
C SER A 18 -12.65 -19.17 5.01
N ASP A 19 -13.87 -18.63 5.13
CA ASP A 19 -15.05 -19.23 4.48
C ASP A 19 -16.12 -18.22 4.01
N GLN A 20 -15.70 -17.17 3.30
CA GLN A 20 -16.64 -16.21 2.68
C GLN A 20 -17.03 -16.55 1.23
N SER A 21 -16.45 -17.59 0.64
CA SER A 21 -16.66 -18.01 -0.76
C SER A 21 -18.14 -18.33 -1.10
N GLY A 22 -18.93 -18.71 -0.10
CA GLY A 22 -20.36 -19.02 -0.27
C GLY A 22 -21.30 -17.80 -0.23
N LEU A 23 -20.79 -16.60 0.09
CA LEU A 23 -21.61 -15.40 0.35
C LEU A 23 -21.50 -14.34 -0.76
N LEU A 24 -20.69 -14.57 -1.78
CA LEU A 24 -20.44 -13.62 -2.86
C LEU A 24 -21.25 -13.94 -4.12
N GLY A 25 -21.56 -12.90 -4.89
CA GLY A 25 -22.20 -13.06 -6.20
C GLY A 25 -21.30 -13.84 -7.18
N PRO A 26 -21.87 -14.49 -8.22
CA PRO A 26 -21.09 -15.34 -9.15
C PRO A 26 -19.89 -14.65 -9.82
N SER A 27 -20.00 -13.37 -10.17
CA SER A 27 -18.91 -12.59 -10.77
C SER A 27 -17.77 -12.30 -9.79
N GLU A 28 -18.11 -12.04 -8.53
CA GLU A 28 -17.16 -11.71 -7.48
C GLU A 28 -16.37 -12.96 -7.08
N ASN A 29 -17.06 -14.11 -6.99
CA ASN A 29 -16.43 -15.42 -6.84
C ASN A 29 -15.45 -15.72 -7.99
N TYR A 30 -15.81 -15.41 -9.23
CA TYR A 30 -14.92 -15.60 -10.37
C TYR A 30 -13.67 -14.70 -10.30
N LYS A 31 -13.85 -13.42 -9.93
CA LYS A 31 -12.74 -12.48 -9.77
C LYS A 31 -11.78 -12.95 -8.66
N GLN A 32 -12.30 -13.32 -7.50
CA GLN A 32 -11.50 -13.81 -6.38
C GLN A 32 -10.74 -15.09 -6.73
N GLU A 33 -11.37 -16.03 -7.45
CA GLU A 33 -10.69 -17.26 -7.89
C GLU A 33 -9.56 -16.97 -8.88
N ARG A 34 -9.76 -16.06 -9.84
CA ARG A 34 -8.71 -15.64 -10.77
C ARG A 34 -7.55 -14.96 -10.03
N LEU A 35 -7.84 -14.10 -9.07
CA LEU A 35 -6.83 -13.45 -8.25
C LEU A 35 -6.05 -14.47 -7.42
N ARG A 36 -6.75 -15.40 -6.75
CA ARG A 36 -6.12 -16.49 -5.98
C ARG A 36 -5.18 -17.30 -6.86
N LYS A 37 -5.61 -17.62 -8.07
CA LYS A 37 -4.78 -18.32 -9.07
C LYS A 37 -3.57 -17.47 -9.50
N ALA A 38 -3.75 -16.18 -9.75
CA ALA A 38 -2.68 -15.26 -10.13
C ALA A 38 -1.59 -15.12 -9.04
N LEU A 39 -1.97 -15.27 -7.76
CA LEU A 39 -1.05 -15.22 -6.62
C LEU A 39 -0.45 -16.57 -6.24
N THR A 40 -0.72 -17.63 -7.00
CA THR A 40 -0.17 -18.97 -6.71
C THR A 40 1.36 -18.89 -6.66
N GLY A 41 1.97 -19.59 -5.69
CA GLY A 41 3.41 -19.56 -5.44
C GLY A 41 3.88 -18.46 -4.50
N LEU A 42 3.00 -17.52 -4.12
CA LEU A 42 3.27 -16.51 -3.10
C LEU A 42 2.39 -16.73 -1.87
N THR A 43 2.97 -16.46 -0.69
CA THR A 43 2.24 -16.37 0.58
C THR A 43 2.48 -14.99 1.21
N PHE A 44 1.51 -14.54 2.00
CA PHE A 44 1.52 -13.24 2.64
C PHE A 44 1.47 -13.44 4.15
N VAL A 45 2.61 -13.31 4.81
CA VAL A 45 2.77 -13.63 6.25
C VAL A 45 3.51 -12.47 6.91
N ASN A 46 3.00 -11.99 8.05
CA ASN A 46 3.59 -10.87 8.82
C ASN A 46 3.88 -9.63 7.96
N GLU A 47 2.92 -9.22 7.13
CA GLU A 47 3.07 -8.08 6.21
C GLU A 47 4.27 -8.23 5.26
N ARG A 48 4.63 -9.46 4.88
CA ARG A 48 5.69 -9.75 3.90
C ARG A 48 5.22 -10.80 2.90
N VAL A 49 5.70 -10.65 1.68
CA VAL A 49 5.58 -11.65 0.63
C VAL A 49 6.69 -12.69 0.78
N GLN A 50 6.31 -13.96 0.81
CA GLN A 50 7.23 -15.10 0.78
C GLN A 50 6.92 -15.96 -0.43
N VAL A 51 7.96 -16.53 -1.05
CA VAL A 51 7.79 -17.52 -2.12
C VAL A 51 7.58 -18.87 -1.47
N ASP A 52 6.45 -19.53 -1.75
CA ASP A 52 6.20 -20.91 -1.35
C ASP A 52 6.86 -21.85 -2.38
N PRO A 53 7.92 -22.59 -2.03
CA PRO A 53 8.63 -23.45 -2.98
C PRO A 53 7.76 -24.55 -3.60
N ARG A 54 6.77 -25.07 -2.86
CA ARG A 54 5.91 -26.15 -3.35
C ARG A 54 4.88 -25.62 -4.33
N ALA A 55 4.24 -24.50 -3.99
CA ALA A 55 3.23 -23.89 -4.85
C ALA A 55 3.83 -23.18 -6.07
N SER A 56 5.08 -22.71 -5.98
CA SER A 56 5.76 -21.99 -7.08
C SER A 56 6.41 -22.89 -8.12
N ALA A 57 6.83 -24.12 -7.76
CA ALA A 57 7.53 -25.03 -8.67
C ALA A 57 6.81 -25.28 -10.02
N PRO A 58 5.47 -25.40 -10.10
CA PRO A 58 4.77 -25.54 -11.37
C PRO A 58 4.69 -24.25 -12.21
N ILE A 59 5.00 -23.09 -11.62
CA ILE A 59 4.84 -21.77 -12.25
C ILE A 59 6.16 -21.31 -12.89
N ALA A 60 7.23 -21.35 -12.10
CA ALA A 60 8.58 -20.98 -12.50
C ALA A 60 9.60 -21.55 -11.53
N GLN A 61 10.85 -21.69 -11.99
CA GLN A 61 11.99 -21.99 -11.15
C GLN A 61 12.77 -20.70 -10.87
N PRO A 62 13.49 -20.61 -9.73
CA PRO A 62 14.47 -19.56 -9.53
C PRO A 62 15.43 -19.50 -10.71
N GLY A 63 15.74 -18.29 -11.17
CA GLY A 63 16.51 -18.09 -12.38
C GLY A 63 17.31 -16.80 -12.36
N THR A 64 17.66 -16.32 -13.55
CA THR A 64 18.44 -15.11 -13.72
C THR A 64 17.58 -13.86 -13.59
N ARG A 65 18.22 -12.75 -13.22
CA ARG A 65 17.58 -11.43 -13.22
C ARG A 65 17.01 -11.05 -14.59
N ALA A 66 17.67 -11.43 -15.67
CA ALA A 66 17.20 -11.14 -17.03
C ALA A 66 15.88 -11.86 -17.35
N GLU A 67 15.71 -13.10 -16.90
CA GLU A 67 14.45 -13.85 -17.04
C GLU A 67 13.33 -13.21 -16.22
N SER A 68 13.63 -12.77 -14.99
CA SER A 68 12.68 -12.02 -14.17
C SER A 68 12.28 -10.69 -14.83
N ASP A 69 13.26 -9.92 -15.32
CA ASP A 69 13.02 -8.64 -16.00
C ASP A 69 12.16 -8.80 -17.27
N ALA A 70 12.30 -9.92 -17.99
CA ALA A 70 11.43 -10.23 -19.13
C ALA A 70 9.97 -10.46 -18.71
N GLU A 71 9.72 -11.15 -17.59
CA GLU A 71 8.37 -11.31 -17.04
C GLU A 71 7.83 -9.98 -16.50
N LEU A 72 8.67 -9.12 -15.90
CA LEU A 72 8.28 -7.77 -15.48
C LEU A 72 7.79 -6.91 -16.65
N ALA A 73 8.50 -6.94 -17.78
CA ALA A 73 8.11 -6.17 -18.95
C ALA A 73 6.73 -6.59 -19.48
N LYS A 74 6.48 -7.91 -19.55
CA LYS A 74 5.17 -8.45 -19.94
C LYS A 74 4.07 -8.05 -18.95
N ALA A 75 4.33 -8.18 -17.65
CA ALA A 75 3.38 -7.84 -16.60
C ALA A 75 3.00 -6.36 -16.60
N ARG A 76 3.96 -5.46 -16.87
CA ARG A 76 3.71 -4.03 -17.01
C ARG A 76 2.81 -3.72 -18.20
N ALA A 77 3.06 -4.34 -19.36
CA ALA A 77 2.22 -4.17 -20.53
C ALA A 77 0.76 -4.63 -20.28
N LEU A 78 0.56 -5.70 -19.50
CA LEU A 78 -0.77 -6.14 -19.08
C LEU A 78 -1.46 -5.13 -18.15
N LEU A 79 -0.71 -4.55 -17.22
CA LEU A 79 -1.24 -3.51 -16.33
C LEU A 79 -1.64 -2.24 -17.09
N GLU A 80 -0.87 -1.85 -18.11
CA GLU A 80 -1.19 -0.73 -19.00
C GLU A 80 -2.46 -1.00 -19.83
N GLN A 81 -2.77 -2.27 -20.10
CA GLN A 81 -4.01 -2.71 -20.75
C GLN A 81 -5.19 -2.85 -19.77
N ASN A 82 -5.01 -2.46 -18.50
CA ASN A 82 -5.96 -2.64 -17.40
C ASN A 82 -6.30 -4.12 -17.09
N ASP A 83 -5.46 -5.08 -17.50
CA ASP A 83 -5.56 -6.48 -17.06
C ASP A 83 -4.69 -6.69 -15.80
N SER A 84 -5.12 -6.08 -14.71
CA SER A 84 -4.49 -6.13 -13.39
C SER A 84 -4.28 -7.57 -12.88
N ILE A 85 -5.25 -8.47 -13.09
CA ILE A 85 -5.13 -9.86 -12.63
C ILE A 85 -4.06 -10.62 -13.42
N ALA A 86 -3.99 -10.44 -14.74
CA ALA A 86 -2.92 -11.03 -15.54
C ALA A 86 -1.56 -10.42 -15.19
N ALA A 87 -1.52 -9.11 -14.92
CA ALA A 87 -0.31 -8.44 -14.44
C ALA A 87 0.17 -9.01 -13.09
N ILE A 88 -0.74 -9.27 -12.14
CA ILE A 88 -0.43 -9.92 -10.86
C ILE A 88 0.27 -11.27 -11.10
N ALA A 89 -0.25 -12.11 -12.01
CA ALA A 89 0.37 -13.39 -12.32
C ALA A 89 1.79 -13.23 -12.90
N GLY A 90 1.99 -12.24 -13.79
CA GLY A 90 3.30 -11.94 -14.36
C GLY A 90 4.30 -11.43 -13.31
N PHE A 91 3.88 -10.52 -12.42
CA PHE A 91 4.73 -10.04 -11.33
C PHE A 91 5.02 -11.14 -10.31
N ALA A 92 4.06 -11.99 -9.97
CA ALA A 92 4.27 -13.14 -9.09
C ALA A 92 5.31 -14.11 -9.68
N LYS A 93 5.21 -14.39 -10.98
CA LYS A 93 6.21 -15.19 -11.69
C LYS A 93 7.60 -14.54 -11.67
N ALA A 94 7.69 -13.24 -11.89
CA ALA A 94 8.96 -12.51 -11.82
C ALA A 94 9.60 -12.59 -10.42
N ILE A 95 8.80 -12.53 -9.35
CA ILE A 95 9.25 -12.71 -7.95
C ILE A 95 9.74 -14.14 -7.69
N ILE A 96 9.06 -15.16 -8.25
CA ILE A 96 9.49 -16.56 -8.12
C ILE A 96 10.85 -16.78 -8.80
N ILE A 97 11.06 -16.16 -9.97
CA ILE A 97 12.35 -16.23 -10.70
C ILE A 97 13.44 -15.48 -9.94
N ASP A 98 13.16 -14.25 -9.49
CA ASP A 98 14.10 -13.41 -8.74
C ASP A 98 13.39 -12.69 -7.58
N SER A 99 13.50 -13.27 -6.39
CA SER A 99 12.92 -12.71 -5.16
C SER A 99 13.70 -11.51 -4.60
N SER A 100 14.80 -11.09 -5.24
CA SER A 100 15.55 -9.90 -4.86
C SER A 100 15.09 -8.63 -5.59
N SER A 101 14.25 -8.77 -6.63
CA SER A 101 13.85 -7.65 -7.50
C SER A 101 12.81 -6.74 -6.85
N PRO A 102 13.18 -5.50 -6.43
CA PRO A 102 12.21 -4.59 -5.82
C PRO A 102 11.16 -4.12 -6.83
N LYS A 103 11.53 -4.03 -8.12
CA LYS A 103 10.64 -3.68 -9.23
C LYS A 103 9.48 -4.65 -9.37
N ALA A 104 9.71 -5.93 -9.08
CA ALA A 104 8.67 -6.97 -9.13
C ALA A 104 7.63 -6.76 -8.03
N TYR A 105 8.09 -6.49 -6.81
CA TYR A 105 7.22 -6.16 -5.69
C TYR A 105 6.44 -4.86 -5.91
N GLY A 106 7.04 -3.84 -6.51
CA GLY A 106 6.33 -2.59 -6.85
C GLY A 106 5.22 -2.80 -7.89
N GLY A 107 5.49 -3.58 -8.93
CA GLY A 107 4.48 -3.94 -9.92
C GLY A 107 3.34 -4.77 -9.33
N LEU A 108 3.67 -5.73 -8.47
CA LEU A 108 2.68 -6.51 -7.73
C LEU A 108 1.82 -5.61 -6.83
N ALA A 109 2.43 -4.72 -6.05
CA ALA A 109 1.74 -3.77 -5.17
C ALA A 109 0.75 -2.88 -5.94
N LYS A 110 1.19 -2.29 -7.06
CA LYS A 110 0.33 -1.44 -7.90
C LYS A 110 -0.86 -2.21 -8.45
N SER A 111 -0.64 -3.45 -8.89
CA SER A 111 -1.71 -4.29 -9.45
C SER A 111 -2.70 -4.75 -8.37
N LEU A 112 -2.21 -5.07 -7.17
CA LEU A 112 -3.05 -5.41 -6.02
C LEU A 112 -3.87 -4.21 -5.53
N LEU A 113 -3.33 -2.99 -5.59
CA LEU A 113 -4.07 -1.77 -5.30
C LEU A 113 -5.27 -1.60 -6.25
N THR A 114 -5.08 -1.82 -7.56
CA THR A 114 -6.17 -1.79 -8.55
C THR A 114 -7.27 -2.80 -8.23
N GLU A 115 -6.91 -3.95 -7.67
CA GLU A 115 -7.86 -5.00 -7.28
C GLU A 115 -8.51 -4.77 -5.90
N GLY A 116 -8.10 -3.74 -5.16
CA GLY A 116 -8.59 -3.46 -3.80
C GLY A 116 -7.96 -4.33 -2.71
N GLU A 117 -6.86 -5.04 -3.03
CA GLU A 117 -6.18 -5.99 -2.14
C GLU A 117 -5.15 -5.30 -1.24
N THR A 118 -5.64 -4.38 -0.40
CA THR A 118 -4.83 -3.47 0.42
C THR A 118 -3.78 -4.16 1.28
N GLU A 119 -4.15 -5.22 2.00
CA GLU A 119 -3.21 -5.94 2.90
C GLU A 119 -2.09 -6.63 2.12
N LYS A 120 -2.42 -7.25 0.99
CA LYS A 120 -1.44 -7.92 0.12
C LYS A 120 -0.51 -6.90 -0.55
N MET A 121 -1.07 -5.75 -0.93
CA MET A 121 -0.30 -4.63 -1.48
C MET A 121 0.69 -4.07 -0.46
N LYS A 122 0.28 -3.84 0.81
CA LYS A 122 1.20 -3.42 1.89
C LYS A 122 2.35 -4.41 2.06
N ALA A 123 2.03 -5.71 2.10
CA ALA A 123 3.04 -6.74 2.22
C ALA A 123 4.05 -6.73 1.05
N ALA A 124 3.58 -6.50 -0.17
CA ALA A 124 4.46 -6.36 -1.33
C ALA A 124 5.37 -5.13 -1.22
N LEU A 125 4.83 -3.96 -0.83
CA LEU A 125 5.63 -2.74 -0.65
C LEU A 125 6.69 -2.91 0.44
N PHE A 126 6.33 -3.51 1.58
CA PHE A 126 7.28 -3.75 2.65
C PHE A 126 8.38 -4.73 2.26
N THR A 127 8.05 -5.86 1.63
CA THR A 127 9.08 -6.77 1.13
C THR A 127 9.98 -6.08 0.11
N GLY A 128 9.41 -5.24 -0.77
CA GLY A 128 10.18 -4.43 -1.69
C GLY A 128 11.14 -3.46 -1.00
N LEU A 129 10.71 -2.81 0.08
CA LEU A 129 11.55 -1.94 0.92
C LEU A 129 12.63 -2.71 1.70
N ASP A 130 12.38 -3.97 2.08
CA ASP A 130 13.41 -4.83 2.66
C ASP A 130 14.52 -5.15 1.64
N LYS A 131 14.20 -5.19 0.33
CA LYS A 131 15.18 -5.41 -0.75
C LYS A 131 15.93 -4.12 -1.10
N ASP A 132 15.22 -3.01 -1.16
CA ASP A 132 15.80 -1.68 -1.40
C ASP A 132 15.04 -0.62 -0.58
N SER A 133 15.68 -0.17 0.50
CA SER A 133 15.09 0.80 1.43
C SER A 133 15.02 2.22 0.86
N GLY A 134 15.68 2.50 -0.28
CA GLY A 134 15.74 3.79 -0.94
C GLY A 134 14.54 4.11 -1.84
N LEU A 135 13.56 3.21 -1.95
CA LEU A 135 12.40 3.36 -2.83
C LEU A 135 11.37 4.34 -2.26
N VAL A 136 11.59 5.63 -2.52
CA VAL A 136 10.69 6.72 -2.10
C VAL A 136 9.27 6.54 -2.61
N GLU A 137 9.09 5.95 -3.80
CA GLU A 137 7.78 5.61 -4.35
C GLU A 137 6.99 4.66 -3.45
N PHE A 138 7.65 3.65 -2.86
CA PHE A 138 6.98 2.67 -2.00
C PHE A 138 6.55 3.30 -0.68
N ARG A 139 7.41 4.14 -0.10
CA ARG A 139 7.05 4.94 1.07
C ARG A 139 5.88 5.88 0.79
N TYR A 140 5.83 6.44 -0.42
CA TYR A 140 4.75 7.35 -0.83
C TYR A 140 3.41 6.62 -0.97
N LEU A 141 3.41 5.41 -1.55
CA LEU A 141 2.21 4.57 -1.63
C LEU A 141 1.74 4.12 -0.24
N LEU A 142 2.66 3.71 0.65
CA LEU A 142 2.32 3.40 2.05
C LEU A 142 1.75 4.61 2.79
N ALA A 143 2.30 5.81 2.59
CA ALA A 143 1.77 7.03 3.19
C ALA A 143 0.33 7.33 2.74
N GLN A 144 0.01 7.13 1.45
CA GLN A 144 -1.36 7.28 0.94
C GLN A 144 -2.32 6.26 1.57
N MET A 145 -1.84 5.05 1.83
CA MET A 145 -2.63 4.05 2.54
C MET A 145 -2.90 4.43 3.98
N TYR A 146 -1.87 4.86 4.72
CA TYR A 146 -2.04 5.31 6.10
C TYR A 146 -2.96 6.53 6.21
N GLN A 147 -2.97 7.40 5.19
CA GLN A 147 -3.94 8.47 5.09
C GLN A 147 -5.38 7.94 5.03
N GLY A 148 -5.65 6.93 4.20
CA GLY A 148 -6.97 6.29 4.07
C GLY A 148 -7.40 5.56 5.34
N ASP A 149 -6.45 4.92 6.02
CA ASP A 149 -6.68 4.23 7.29
C ASP A 149 -6.82 5.19 8.50
N GLY A 150 -6.52 6.48 8.31
CA GLY A 150 -6.49 7.48 9.38
C GLY A 150 -5.29 7.37 10.33
N ASP A 151 -4.29 6.56 9.99
CA ASP A 151 -3.06 6.40 10.77
C ASP A 151 -2.08 7.55 10.47
N LEU A 152 -2.39 8.71 11.04
CA LEU A 152 -1.61 9.94 10.83
C LEU A 152 -0.15 9.79 11.28
N ALA A 153 0.11 9.00 12.32
CA ALA A 153 1.46 8.80 12.83
C ALA A 153 2.36 8.12 11.79
N ARG A 154 1.91 6.98 11.24
CA ARG A 154 2.66 6.27 10.20
C ARG A 154 2.69 7.04 8.87
N GLN A 155 1.63 7.77 8.54
CA GLN A 155 1.62 8.67 7.39
C GLN A 155 2.74 9.73 7.51
N ILE A 156 2.81 10.44 8.64
CA ILE A 156 3.80 11.50 8.90
C ILE A 156 5.22 10.91 8.88
N GLU A 157 5.43 9.73 9.46
CA GLU A 157 6.72 9.04 9.44
C GLU A 157 7.19 8.78 8.00
N MET A 158 6.33 8.17 7.18
CA MET A 158 6.67 7.82 5.79
C MET A 158 6.95 9.07 4.94
N LEU A 159 6.06 10.07 5.00
CA LEU A 159 6.23 11.32 4.23
C LEU A 159 7.42 12.14 4.73
N GLY A 160 7.66 12.19 6.05
CA GLY A 160 8.82 12.89 6.62
C GLY A 160 10.14 12.25 6.18
N GLY A 161 10.17 10.92 6.01
CA GLY A 161 11.30 10.22 5.41
C GLY A 161 11.54 10.64 3.95
N ILE A 162 10.48 10.79 3.16
CA ILE A 162 10.56 11.22 1.76
C ILE A 162 11.02 12.68 1.67
N ALA A 163 10.44 13.59 2.45
CA ALA A 163 10.81 15.01 2.45
C ALA A 163 12.30 15.22 2.80
N LYS A 164 12.88 14.35 3.63
CA LYS A 164 14.31 14.37 3.97
C LYS A 164 15.20 13.84 2.85
N SER A 165 14.79 12.77 2.17
CA SER A 165 15.64 12.10 1.17
C SER A 165 15.48 12.66 -0.24
N ARG A 166 14.29 13.13 -0.59
CA ARG A 166 13.94 13.71 -1.89
C ARG A 166 12.95 14.87 -1.70
N PRO A 167 13.45 16.06 -1.30
CA PRO A 167 12.61 17.25 -1.16
C PRO A 167 11.86 17.58 -2.46
N GLY A 168 10.60 17.97 -2.35
CA GLY A 168 9.75 18.33 -3.49
C GLY A 168 9.22 17.13 -4.29
N TYR A 169 9.34 15.91 -3.77
CA TYR A 169 8.79 14.71 -4.43
C TYR A 169 7.26 14.70 -4.37
N GLU A 170 6.61 14.63 -5.54
CA GLU A 170 5.13 14.55 -5.66
C GLU A 170 4.40 15.60 -4.81
N GLU A 171 3.39 15.21 -4.03
CA GLU A 171 2.65 16.10 -3.12
C GLU A 171 3.10 15.90 -1.66
N THR A 172 4.35 15.49 -1.43
CA THR A 172 4.81 15.10 -0.08
C THR A 172 4.61 16.21 0.94
N GLU A 173 4.97 17.45 0.60
CA GLU A 173 4.92 18.62 1.48
C GLU A 173 3.48 19.03 1.79
N SER A 174 2.61 19.13 0.78
CA SER A 174 1.19 19.45 1.00
C SER A 174 0.46 18.34 1.77
N ARG A 175 0.83 17.07 1.56
CA ARG A 175 0.31 15.93 2.35
C ARG A 175 0.82 15.95 3.78
N LEU A 176 2.08 16.34 4.03
CA LEU A 176 2.58 16.56 5.40
C LEU A 176 1.81 17.69 6.08
N ALA A 177 1.57 18.81 5.39
CA ALA A 177 0.78 19.90 5.94
C ALA A 177 -0.62 19.41 6.37
N THR A 178 -1.28 18.64 5.50
CA THR A 178 -2.60 18.05 5.78
C THR A 178 -2.55 17.06 6.96
N ALA A 179 -1.55 16.17 6.98
CA ALA A 179 -1.39 15.19 8.06
C ALA A 179 -1.15 15.86 9.41
N TYR A 180 -0.31 16.89 9.47
CA TYR A 180 -0.08 17.67 10.68
C TYR A 180 -1.32 18.47 11.11
N TYR A 181 -2.10 19.00 10.18
CA TYR A 181 -3.39 19.65 10.49
C TYR A 181 -4.33 18.67 11.21
N TYR A 182 -4.51 17.46 10.68
CA TYR A 182 -5.35 16.44 11.32
C TYR A 182 -4.75 15.92 12.63
N ASN A 183 -3.42 15.93 12.76
CA ASN A 183 -2.72 15.64 14.01
C ASN A 183 -2.74 16.81 15.01
N SER A 184 -3.44 17.91 14.69
CA SER A 184 -3.53 19.14 15.49
C SER A 184 -2.20 19.86 15.76
N ASP A 185 -1.15 19.55 15.00
CA ASP A 185 0.13 20.27 15.03
C ASP A 185 0.11 21.38 13.98
N PHE A 186 -0.58 22.46 14.30
CA PHE A 186 -0.78 23.57 13.36
C PHE A 186 0.50 24.32 13.02
N VAL A 187 1.52 24.28 13.90
CA VAL A 187 2.83 24.88 13.66
C VAL A 187 3.54 24.13 12.54
N LEU A 188 3.60 22.79 12.63
CA LEU A 188 4.17 21.98 11.56
C LEU A 188 3.30 21.99 10.30
N ALA A 189 1.97 22.06 10.43
CA ALA A 189 1.09 22.23 9.28
C ALA A 189 1.46 23.49 8.48
N TRP A 190 1.59 24.65 9.15
CA TRP A 190 2.00 25.90 8.52
C TRP A 190 3.39 25.83 7.91
N LYS A 191 4.35 25.23 8.62
CA LYS A 191 5.69 24.99 8.08
C LYS A 191 5.62 24.29 6.72
N TYR A 192 4.86 23.20 6.62
CA TYR A 192 4.79 22.43 5.38
C TYR A 192 3.91 23.08 4.30
N VAL A 193 2.97 23.96 4.66
CA VAL A 193 2.31 24.86 3.68
C VAL A 193 3.37 25.73 3.00
N HIS A 194 4.21 26.42 3.77
CA HIS A 194 5.25 27.29 3.23
C HIS A 194 6.27 26.53 2.39
N VAL A 195 6.75 25.37 2.88
CA VAL A 195 7.68 24.53 2.13
C VAL A 195 7.06 24.06 0.80
N SER A 196 5.79 23.66 0.80
CA SER A 196 5.09 23.25 -0.44
C SER A 196 5.00 24.41 -1.45
N GLU A 197 4.74 25.64 -0.97
CA GLU A 197 4.70 26.85 -1.79
C GLU A 197 6.08 27.23 -2.34
N ASP A 198 7.15 27.06 -1.56
CA ASP A 198 8.54 27.27 -2.02
C ASP A 198 8.92 26.31 -3.15
N PHE A 199 8.34 25.11 -3.19
CA PHE A 199 8.45 24.17 -4.33
C PHE A 199 7.50 24.48 -5.49
N GLY A 200 6.75 25.59 -5.45
CA GLY A 200 5.79 25.97 -6.49
C GLY A 200 4.52 25.12 -6.49
N LYS A 201 4.21 24.43 -5.39
CA LYS A 201 3.04 23.55 -5.23
C LYS A 201 2.13 24.10 -4.13
N PRO A 202 1.38 25.19 -4.39
CA PRO A 202 0.54 25.80 -3.36
C PRO A 202 -0.54 24.83 -2.88
N VAL A 203 -0.82 24.86 -1.58
CA VAL A 203 -1.93 24.08 -1.02
C VAL A 203 -3.28 24.68 -1.45
N PRO A 204 -4.36 23.89 -1.48
CA PRO A 204 -5.68 24.41 -1.86
C PRO A 204 -6.13 25.58 -0.95
N PRO A 205 -6.70 26.68 -1.48
CA PRO A 205 -7.10 27.84 -0.68
C PRO A 205 -8.06 27.49 0.46
N GLN A 206 -8.96 26.52 0.25
CA GLN A 206 -9.88 26.03 1.26
C GLN A 206 -9.14 25.37 2.45
N PHE A 207 -8.04 24.66 2.20
CA PHE A 207 -7.24 24.06 3.26
C PHE A 207 -6.52 25.14 4.07
N ARG A 208 -5.96 26.15 3.39
CA ARG A 208 -5.34 27.30 4.06
C ARG A 208 -6.32 28.01 4.99
N ALA A 209 -7.54 28.31 4.51
CA ALA A 209 -8.57 28.94 5.33
C ALA A 209 -8.95 28.12 6.57
N LEU A 210 -9.03 26.77 6.44
CA LEU A 210 -9.27 25.88 7.57
C LEU A 210 -8.14 25.94 8.59
N LEU A 211 -6.89 25.97 8.14
CA LEU A 211 -5.72 26.06 9.01
C LEU A 211 -5.65 27.43 9.70
N GLU A 212 -5.91 28.53 8.98
CA GLU A 212 -5.99 29.90 9.55
C GLU A 212 -7.04 30.01 10.66
N ALA A 213 -8.19 29.34 10.50
CA ALA A 213 -9.23 29.29 11.52
C ALA A 213 -8.80 28.54 12.79
N LYS A 214 -7.81 27.64 12.71
CA LYS A 214 -7.24 26.93 13.87
C LYS A 214 -6.05 27.67 14.48
N MET A 215 -5.21 28.26 13.65
CA MET A 215 -4.03 29.00 14.05
C MET A 215 -3.70 30.04 12.98
N ARG A 216 -3.57 31.30 13.39
CA ARG A 216 -3.11 32.37 12.50
C ARG A 216 -1.75 32.01 11.91
N GLU A 217 -1.58 32.25 10.61
CA GLU A 217 -0.33 32.01 9.89
C GLU A 217 0.86 32.67 10.61
N PRO A 218 1.91 31.90 10.97
CA PRO A 218 3.13 32.45 11.52
C PRO A 218 3.90 33.20 10.42
N GLN A 219 4.73 34.16 10.80
CA GLN A 219 5.62 34.80 9.83
C GLN A 219 6.51 33.75 9.16
N ARG A 220 6.63 33.83 7.83
CA ARG A 220 7.53 32.96 7.08
C ARG A 220 8.97 33.18 7.58
N PRO A 221 9.71 32.12 7.89
CA PRO A 221 11.13 32.26 8.15
C PRO A 221 11.84 32.79 6.88
N PRO A 222 12.88 33.63 7.03
CA PRO A 222 13.63 34.13 5.89
C PRO A 222 14.24 32.97 5.10
N GLN A 223 14.12 33.01 3.77
CA GLN A 223 14.75 32.04 2.87
C GLN A 223 16.28 32.15 3.01
N GLN A 224 16.94 31.03 3.34
CA GLN A 224 18.41 30.94 3.45
C GLN A 224 19.04 30.53 2.12
#